data_AF-A0A1T2KUJ7-F1
#
_entry.id   AF-A0A1T2KUJ7-F1
#
_cell.length_a   1.000
_cell.length_b   1.000
_cell.length_c   1.000
_cell.angle_alpha   90.00
_cell.angle_beta   90.00
_cell.angle_gamma   90.00
#
_symmetry.space_group_name_H-M   'P 1'
#
loop_
_entity.id
_entity.type
_entity.pdbx_description
1 polymer ?
#
loop_
_entity_poly.entity_id
_entity_poly.type
_entity_poly.pdbx_seq_one_letter_code
_entity_poly.pdbx_strand_id
1 'polypeptide(L)'
;MKKLSLQISAWILGLFSLAAQADVLVLVHGYLGSAHSWETSGVNSMLEQNGWQRAGVVHAAPAGIQVIPGPGQQAANKVYSVELPSIAPLILQGQQLQLMLRGLAARHPGESLYIAGHSAGGVVARLVGHADNIVINDGGAYNGPCA
;
A
#
# COMPACT_ATOMS: atom_id res chain seq x y z
N MET A 1 2.07 6.48 52.75
CA MET A 1 1.13 5.79 51.83
C MET A 1 0.70 6.63 50.60
N LYS A 2 1.17 7.87 50.41
CA LYS A 2 0.79 8.73 49.24
C LYS A 2 1.69 8.60 48.00
N LYS A 3 2.82 7.88 48.07
CA LYS A 3 3.75 7.70 46.94
C LYS A 3 3.41 6.50 46.05
N LEU A 4 2.61 5.56 46.55
CA LEU A 4 2.23 4.35 45.82
C LEU A 4 1.12 4.62 44.79
N SER A 5 0.24 5.61 45.03
CA SER A 5 -0.82 5.96 44.06
C SER A 5 -0.30 6.73 42.85
N LEU A 6 0.80 7.49 42.99
CA LEU A 6 1.36 8.29 41.89
C LEU A 6 2.10 7.42 40.86
N GLN A 7 2.64 6.28 41.28
CA GLN A 7 3.32 5.34 40.38
C GLN A 7 2.34 4.53 39.53
N ILE A 8 1.19 4.14 40.07
CA ILE A 8 0.20 3.33 39.34
C ILE A 8 -0.38 4.11 38.15
N SER A 9 -0.55 5.44 38.28
CA SER A 9 -1.03 6.29 37.18
C SER A 9 -0.05 6.41 36.00
N ALA A 10 1.26 6.31 36.25
CA ALA A 10 2.27 6.37 35.20
C ALA A 10 2.33 5.09 34.34
N TRP A 11 1.96 3.93 34.92
CA TRP A 11 1.89 2.66 34.20
C TRP A 11 0.64 2.55 33.32
N ILE A 12 -0.47 3.19 33.71
CA ILE A 12 -1.71 3.19 32.93
C ILE A 12 -1.58 4.09 31.69
N LEU A 13 -0.82 5.19 31.75
CA LEU A 13 -0.58 6.05 30.58
C LEU A 13 0.34 5.43 29.51
N GLY A 14 1.23 4.51 29.88
CA GLY A 14 2.13 3.83 28.93
C GLY A 14 1.48 2.69 28.14
N LEU A 15 0.36 2.14 28.63
CA LEU A 15 -0.37 1.04 27.98
C LEU A 15 -1.25 1.49 26.80
N PHE A 16 -1.45 2.80 26.63
CA PHE A 16 -2.21 3.40 25.52
C PHE A 16 -1.31 4.11 24.52
N SER A 17 -0.10 3.59 24.26
CA SER A 17 0.54 3.83 22.98
C SER A 17 -0.35 3.19 21.91
N LEU A 18 -1.35 3.96 21.45
CA LEU A 18 -2.07 3.71 20.21
C LEU A 18 -0.99 3.42 19.17
N ALA A 19 -0.89 2.16 18.76
CA ALA A 19 -0.07 1.80 17.62
C ALA A 19 -0.56 2.70 16.48
N ALA A 20 0.27 3.66 16.07
CA ALA A 20 -0.02 4.46 14.91
C ALA A 20 -0.21 3.46 13.77
N GLN A 21 -1.45 3.36 13.27
CA GLN A 21 -1.80 2.47 12.17
C GLN A 21 -1.06 3.00 10.95
N ALA A 22 0.05 2.34 10.64
CA ALA A 22 0.79 2.57 9.41
C ALA A 22 -0.05 2.00 8.27
N ASP A 23 -0.23 2.79 7.22
CA ASP A 23 -0.98 2.38 6.04
C ASP A 23 -0.04 2.13 4.85
N VAL A 24 -0.41 1.17 4.01
CA VAL A 24 0.33 0.80 2.81
C VAL A 24 -0.50 1.15 1.58
N LEU A 25 0.02 2.01 0.72
CA LEU A 25 -0.54 2.30 -0.60
C LEU A 25 0.25 1.57 -1.68
N VAL A 26 -0.47 0.84 -2.53
CA VAL A 26 0.08 0.12 -3.68
C VAL A 26 -0.37 0.78 -4.98
N LEU A 27 0.59 1.25 -5.77
CA LEU A 27 0.37 1.92 -7.04
C LEU A 27 0.52 0.94 -8.20
N VAL A 28 -0.56 0.72 -8.96
CA VAL A 28 -0.63 -0.21 -10.09
C VAL A 28 -0.69 0.58 -11.40
N HIS A 29 0.39 0.55 -12.16
CA HIS A 29 0.46 1.26 -13.44
C HIS A 29 -0.44 0.63 -14.51
N GLY A 30 -0.73 1.40 -15.56
CA GLY A 30 -1.56 0.97 -16.69
C GLY A 30 -0.78 0.32 -17.84
N TYR A 31 -1.49 0.11 -18.95
CA TYR A 31 -0.93 -0.38 -20.22
C TYR A 31 0.21 0.53 -20.70
N LEU A 32 1.33 -0.06 -21.13
CA LEU A 32 2.60 0.60 -21.49
C LEU A 32 3.23 1.45 -20.38
N GLY A 33 2.69 1.41 -19.16
CA GLY A 33 3.31 2.00 -17.98
C GLY A 33 4.34 1.07 -17.34
N SER A 34 5.00 1.61 -16.33
CA SER A 34 5.87 0.91 -15.39
C SER A 34 5.78 1.58 -14.01
N ALA A 35 6.45 1.05 -13.00
CA ALA A 35 6.58 1.70 -11.70
C ALA A 35 7.17 3.12 -11.81
N HIS A 36 8.03 3.36 -12.81
CA HIS A 36 8.65 4.67 -13.06
C HIS A 36 7.64 5.74 -13.51
N SER A 37 6.48 5.35 -14.08
CA SER A 37 5.45 6.29 -14.52
C SER A 37 4.92 7.17 -13.38
N TRP A 38 4.97 6.71 -12.14
CA TRP A 38 4.56 7.48 -10.95
C TRP A 38 5.56 8.56 -10.56
N GLU A 39 6.84 8.38 -10.93
CA GLU A 39 7.87 9.38 -10.75
C GLU A 39 7.70 10.50 -11.79
N THR A 40 7.61 10.12 -13.07
CA THR A 40 7.56 11.10 -14.17
C THR A 40 6.26 11.90 -14.22
N SER A 41 5.16 11.34 -13.70
CA SER A 41 3.88 12.06 -13.56
C SER A 41 3.83 13.00 -12.35
N GLY A 42 4.77 12.90 -11.42
CA GLY A 42 4.79 13.69 -10.18
C GLY A 42 3.86 13.16 -9.07
N VAL A 43 3.17 12.04 -9.28
CA VAL A 43 2.29 11.42 -8.26
C VAL A 43 3.08 11.06 -7.01
N ASN A 44 4.28 10.49 -7.16
CA ASN A 44 5.16 10.19 -6.03
C ASN A 44 5.51 11.45 -5.23
N SER A 45 5.86 12.55 -5.91
CA SER A 45 6.19 13.81 -5.25
C SER A 45 5.00 14.39 -4.47
N MET A 46 3.80 14.29 -5.05
CA MET A 46 2.58 14.72 -4.37
C MET A 46 2.28 13.86 -3.13
N LEU A 47 2.44 12.54 -3.23
CA LEU A 47 2.26 11.63 -2.10
C LEU A 47 3.27 11.92 -0.97
N GLU A 48 4.54 12.12 -1.30
CA GLU A 48 5.60 12.43 -0.33
C GLU A 48 5.33 13.75 0.41
N GLN A 49 4.88 14.79 -0.30
CA GLN A 49 4.46 16.06 0.29
C GLN A 49 3.27 15.93 1.24
N ASN A 50 2.46 14.88 1.08
CA ASN A 50 1.30 14.57 1.92
C ASN A 50 1.59 13.43 2.91
N GLY A 51 2.86 13.15 3.21
CA GLY A 51 3.27 12.23 4.26
C GLY A 51 3.32 10.75 3.86
N TRP A 52 3.05 10.42 2.60
CA TRP A 52 3.16 9.06 2.05
C TRP A 52 4.52 8.85 1.41
N GLN A 53 5.40 8.09 2.05
CA GLN A 53 6.80 7.99 1.63
C GLN A 53 7.05 6.77 0.74
N ARG A 54 7.89 6.92 -0.29
CA ARG A 54 8.25 5.83 -1.22
C ARG A 54 9.04 4.73 -0.52
N ALA A 55 8.38 3.62 -0.21
CA ALA A 55 8.99 2.48 0.45
C ALA A 55 9.70 1.52 -0.54
N GLY A 56 9.31 1.52 -1.81
CA GLY A 56 10.07 0.82 -2.86
C GLY A 56 9.27 0.42 -4.10
N VAL A 57 9.94 -0.31 -5.00
CA VAL A 57 9.34 -0.94 -6.17
C VAL A 57 9.25 -2.44 -5.95
N VAL A 58 8.11 -3.04 -6.30
CA VAL A 58 7.82 -4.45 -6.04
C VAL A 58 7.77 -5.22 -7.35
N HIS A 59 8.53 -6.30 -7.42
CA HIS A 59 8.59 -7.23 -8.53
C HIS A 59 8.14 -8.63 -8.09
N ALA A 60 7.51 -9.37 -9.00
CA ALA A 60 7.32 -10.80 -8.82
C ALA A 60 8.67 -11.50 -9.05
N ALA A 61 9.00 -12.44 -8.18
CA ALA A 61 10.22 -13.24 -8.24
C ALA A 61 9.89 -14.73 -8.02
N PRO A 62 10.76 -15.67 -8.41
CA PRO A 62 10.49 -17.11 -8.24
C PRO A 62 10.22 -17.52 -6.78
N ALA A 63 10.83 -16.84 -5.81
CA ALA A 63 10.70 -17.12 -4.37
C ALA A 63 9.66 -16.22 -3.65
N GLY A 64 8.75 -15.57 -4.40
CA GLY A 64 7.79 -14.62 -3.84
C GLY A 64 8.02 -13.22 -4.40
N ILE A 65 8.15 -12.22 -3.55
CA ILE A 65 8.30 -10.83 -3.99
C ILE A 65 9.73 -10.35 -3.79
N GLN A 66 10.23 -9.56 -4.74
CA GLN A 66 11.44 -8.78 -4.57
C GLN A 66 11.04 -7.31 -4.40
N VAL A 67 11.58 -6.66 -3.37
CA VAL A 67 11.37 -5.23 -3.14
C VAL A 67 12.70 -4.52 -3.38
N ILE A 68 12.73 -3.62 -4.36
CA ILE A 68 13.83 -2.67 -4.53
C ILE A 68 13.56 -1.51 -3.55
N PRO A 69 14.40 -1.35 -2.52
CA PRO A 69 14.16 -0.39 -1.44
C PRO A 69 14.11 1.06 -1.92
N GLY A 70 13.12 1.82 -1.44
CA GLY A 70 13.07 3.28 -1.57
C GLY A 70 13.55 4.01 -0.30
N PRO A 71 13.63 5.36 -0.32
CA PRO A 71 14.07 6.16 0.82
C PRO A 71 13.09 6.12 2.02
N GLY A 72 11.82 5.84 1.77
CA GLY A 72 10.72 5.87 2.76
C GLY A 72 10.42 4.55 3.47
N GLN A 73 11.34 3.58 3.49
CA GLN A 73 11.08 2.24 4.06
C GLN A 73 10.66 2.23 5.53
N GLN A 74 11.12 3.21 6.31
CA GLN A 74 10.85 3.33 7.74
C GLN A 74 9.72 4.32 8.06
N ALA A 75 9.06 4.88 7.03
CA ALA A 75 7.94 5.79 7.25
C ALA A 75 6.71 5.06 7.78
N ALA A 76 5.85 5.79 8.48
CA ALA A 76 4.54 5.27 8.90
C ALA A 76 3.71 4.92 7.67
N ASN A 77 3.41 5.90 6.81
CA ASN A 77 2.64 5.69 5.58
C ASN A 77 3.58 5.37 4.43
N LYS A 78 3.41 4.19 3.85
CA LYS A 78 4.33 3.62 2.85
C LYS A 78 3.67 3.54 1.49
N VAL A 79 4.41 3.90 0.46
CA VAL A 79 3.99 3.76 -0.94
C VAL A 79 4.88 2.74 -1.63
N TYR A 80 4.25 1.72 -2.22
CA TYR A 80 4.91 0.76 -3.09
C TYR A 80 4.38 0.91 -4.51
N SER A 81 5.28 1.00 -5.49
CA SER A 81 4.90 0.85 -6.90
C SER A 81 5.12 -0.59 -7.32
N VAL A 82 4.13 -1.22 -7.95
CA VAL A 82 4.33 -2.55 -8.54
C VAL A 82 4.88 -2.42 -9.95
N GLU A 83 5.76 -3.33 -10.35
CA GLU A 83 6.21 -3.48 -11.73
C GLU A 83 5.55 -4.71 -12.34
N LEU A 84 4.60 -4.49 -13.25
CA LEU A 84 3.87 -5.52 -13.96
C LEU A 84 4.27 -5.54 -15.45
N PRO A 85 4.22 -6.71 -16.12
CA PRO A 85 4.42 -6.80 -17.57
C PRO A 85 3.20 -6.20 -18.27
N SER A 86 3.24 -4.89 -18.53
CA SER A 86 2.08 -4.09 -18.97
C SER A 86 1.42 -4.54 -20.28
N ILE A 87 2.16 -5.29 -21.11
CA ILE A 87 1.67 -5.86 -22.38
C ILE A 87 1.25 -7.33 -22.29
N ALA A 88 1.39 -7.98 -21.12
CA ALA A 88 0.95 -9.35 -20.92
C ALA A 88 -0.60 -9.41 -20.79
N PRO A 89 -1.22 -10.57 -21.02
CA PRO A 89 -2.64 -10.78 -20.73
C PRO A 89 -3.02 -10.36 -19.30
N LEU A 90 -4.19 -9.73 -19.13
CA LEU A 90 -4.66 -9.19 -17.84
C LEU A 90 -4.68 -10.23 -16.71
N ILE A 91 -4.98 -11.49 -17.02
CA ILE A 91 -4.94 -12.58 -16.04
C ILE A 91 -3.54 -12.82 -15.50
N LEU A 92 -2.50 -12.76 -16.35
CA LEU A 92 -1.11 -12.91 -15.88
C LEU A 92 -0.68 -11.71 -15.04
N GLN A 93 -1.08 -10.49 -15.43
CA GLN A 93 -0.83 -9.30 -14.62
C GLN A 93 -1.53 -9.40 -13.25
N GLY A 94 -2.78 -9.89 -13.22
CA GLY A 94 -3.54 -10.11 -11.98
C GLY A 94 -2.93 -11.17 -11.06
N GLN A 95 -2.43 -12.28 -11.61
CA GLN A 95 -1.73 -13.31 -10.83
C GLN A 95 -0.46 -12.77 -10.18
N GLN A 96 0.34 -11.99 -10.93
CA GLN A 96 1.53 -11.36 -10.39
C GLN A 96 1.19 -10.30 -9.34
N LEU A 97 0.18 -9.46 -9.59
CA LEU A 97 -0.29 -8.51 -8.60
C LEU A 97 -0.77 -9.21 -7.33
N GLN A 98 -1.49 -10.33 -7.42
CA GLN A 98 -1.92 -11.10 -6.23
C GLN A 98 -0.75 -11.55 -5.37
N LEU A 99 0.29 -12.06 -6.02
CA LEU A 99 1.51 -12.49 -5.35
C LEU A 99 2.23 -11.31 -4.68
N MET A 100 2.28 -10.15 -5.34
CA MET A 100 2.83 -8.91 -4.79
C MET A 100 2.06 -8.43 -3.57
N LEU A 101 0.73 -8.38 -3.66
CA LEU A 101 -0.14 -7.92 -2.57
C LEU A 101 -0.05 -8.85 -1.35
N ARG A 102 -0.04 -10.17 -1.54
CA ARG A 102 0.19 -11.13 -0.45
C ARG A 102 1.54 -10.96 0.21
N GLY A 103 2.60 -10.75 -0.59
CA GLY A 103 3.94 -10.51 -0.07
C GLY A 103 4.04 -9.21 0.72
N LEU A 104 3.37 -8.14 0.28
CA LEU A 104 3.30 -6.88 1.01
C LEU A 104 2.48 -7.00 2.30
N ALA A 105 1.32 -7.65 2.26
CA ALA A 105 0.51 -7.90 3.45
C ALA A 105 1.27 -8.73 4.51
N ALA A 106 2.07 -9.71 4.08
CA ALA A 106 2.92 -10.48 4.98
C ALA A 106 4.08 -9.65 5.60
N ARG A 107 4.57 -8.64 4.88
CA ARG A 107 5.63 -7.72 5.37
C ARG A 107 5.10 -6.64 6.31
N HIS A 108 3.81 -6.31 6.21
CA HIS A 108 3.14 -5.26 6.98
C HIS A 108 1.93 -5.84 7.73
N PRO A 109 2.15 -6.75 8.70
CA PRO A 109 1.06 -7.44 9.38
C PRO A 109 0.20 -6.47 10.19
N GLY A 110 -1.10 -6.44 9.89
CA GLY A 110 -2.07 -5.58 10.56
C GLY A 110 -2.16 -4.14 10.02
N GLU A 111 -1.33 -3.77 9.04
CA GLU A 111 -1.44 -2.50 8.32
C GLU A 111 -2.52 -2.61 7.22
N SER A 112 -3.32 -1.56 7.01
CA SER A 112 -4.30 -1.55 5.92
C SER A 112 -3.59 -1.40 4.58
N LEU A 113 -4.02 -2.17 3.58
CA LEU A 113 -3.45 -2.13 2.25
C LEU A 113 -4.45 -1.54 1.24
N TYR A 114 -4.12 -0.36 0.74
CA TYR A 114 -4.87 0.39 -0.26
C TYR A 114 -4.27 0.17 -1.65
N ILE A 115 -5.12 0.09 -2.67
CA ILE A 115 -4.68 -0.05 -4.05
C ILE A 115 -5.20 1.14 -4.86
N ALA A 116 -4.30 1.81 -5.58
CA ALA A 116 -4.62 2.80 -6.59
C ALA A 116 -4.14 2.30 -7.95
N GLY A 117 -5.07 2.07 -8.87
CA GLY A 117 -4.77 1.58 -10.21
C GLY A 117 -5.04 2.64 -11.27
N HIS A 118 -4.09 2.83 -12.19
CA HIS A 118 -4.27 3.74 -13.33
C HIS A 118 -4.69 2.97 -14.59
N SER A 119 -5.79 3.39 -15.23
CA SER A 119 -6.26 2.81 -16.50
C SER A 119 -6.39 1.27 -16.42
N ALA A 120 -5.70 0.52 -17.27
CA ALA A 120 -5.68 -0.95 -17.23
C ALA A 120 -5.21 -1.51 -15.86
N GLY A 121 -4.38 -0.79 -15.12
CA GLY A 121 -3.95 -1.16 -13.77
C GLY A 121 -5.10 -1.19 -12.77
N GLY A 122 -6.11 -0.33 -12.94
CA GLY A 122 -7.35 -0.38 -12.15
C GLY A 122 -8.19 -1.63 -12.45
N VAL A 123 -8.26 -2.02 -13.72
CA VAL A 123 -8.90 -3.29 -14.12
C VAL A 123 -8.16 -4.48 -13.51
N VAL A 124 -6.83 -4.51 -13.60
CA VAL A 124 -6.01 -5.56 -12.98
C VAL A 124 -6.23 -5.60 -11.47
N ALA A 125 -6.24 -4.45 -10.78
CA ALA A 125 -6.54 -4.37 -9.35
C ALA A 125 -7.91 -4.95 -9.01
N ARG A 126 -8.94 -4.68 -9.82
CA ARG A 126 -10.29 -5.22 -9.62
C ARG A 126 -10.35 -6.74 -9.80
N LEU A 127 -9.59 -7.30 -10.75
CA LEU A 127 -9.51 -8.75 -10.96
C LEU A 127 -8.98 -9.48 -9.71
N VAL A 128 -8.15 -8.82 -8.90
CA VAL A 128 -7.55 -9.42 -7.71
C VAL A 128 -8.33 -9.16 -6.42
N GLY A 129 -9.41 -8.37 -6.47
CA GLY A 129 -10.14 -7.79 -5.34
C GLY A 129 -10.83 -8.74 -4.34
N HIS A 130 -10.34 -9.98 -4.20
CA HIS A 130 -10.75 -10.95 -3.19
C HIS A 130 -9.53 -11.49 -2.43
N ALA A 131 -8.87 -10.60 -1.68
CA ALA A 131 -8.09 -11.00 -0.51
C ALA A 131 -8.54 -10.11 0.65
N ASP A 132 -8.88 -10.72 1.77
CA ASP A 132 -9.49 -10.06 2.92
C ASP A 132 -8.65 -8.85 3.37
N ASN A 133 -9.29 -7.68 3.50
CA ASN A 133 -8.73 -6.36 3.87
C ASN A 133 -8.08 -5.49 2.76
N ILE A 134 -8.53 -5.59 1.51
CA ILE A 134 -8.09 -4.70 0.43
C ILE A 134 -9.14 -3.62 0.12
N VAL A 135 -8.77 -2.34 0.22
CA VAL A 135 -9.58 -1.21 -0.28
C VAL A 135 -9.08 -0.79 -1.66
N ILE A 136 -9.92 -0.95 -2.69
CA ILE A 136 -9.63 -0.52 -4.06
C ILE A 136 -10.17 0.89 -4.26
N ASN A 137 -9.30 1.86 -4.55
CA ASN A 137 -9.69 3.19 -5.02
C ASN A 137 -9.48 3.24 -6.54
N ASP A 138 -10.59 3.21 -7.28
CA ASP A 138 -10.62 3.15 -8.75
C ASP A 138 -10.67 4.53 -9.42
N GLY A 139 -10.54 5.62 -8.65
CA GLY A 139 -10.57 6.99 -9.18
C GLY A 139 -11.92 7.38 -9.81
N GLY A 140 -12.97 6.59 -9.59
CA GLY A 140 -14.34 6.91 -9.98
C GLY A 140 -14.95 7.93 -9.02
N ALA A 141 -15.69 8.88 -9.58
CA ALA A 141 -16.34 9.97 -8.86
C ALA A 141 -17.10 9.51 -7.60
N TYR A 142 -17.06 10.35 -6.55
CA TYR A 142 -17.95 10.29 -5.40
C TYR A 142 -19.39 10.02 -5.85
N ASN A 143 -19.89 8.80 -5.65
CA ASN A 143 -21.32 8.50 -5.67
C ASN A 143 -21.72 8.34 -4.20
N GLY A 144 -22.27 9.43 -3.65
CA GLY A 144 -22.94 9.40 -2.35
C GLY A 144 -24.06 8.35 -2.35
N PRO A 145 -24.57 7.98 -1.16
CA PRO A 145 -25.56 6.92 -1.04
C PRO A 145 -26.80 7.25 -1.87
N CYS A 146 -27.18 6.32 -2.74
CA CYS A 146 -28.49 6.33 -3.37
C CYS A 146 -29.56 6.23 -2.28
N ALA A 147 -30.33 7.30 -2.12
CA ALA A 147 -31.67 7.26 -1.53
C ALA A 147 -32.68 6.87 -2.61
#